data_AF-A0A2V6YUX5-F1
#
_entry.id   AF-A0A2V6YUX5-F1
#
_cell.length_a   1.000
_cell.length_b   1.000
_cell.length_c   1.000
_cell.angle_alpha   90.00
_cell.angle_beta   90.00
_cell.angle_gamma   90.00
#
_symmetry.space_group_name_H-M   'P 1'
#
loop_
_entity.id
_entity.type
_entity.pdbx_description
1 polymer ?
#
loop_
_entity_poly.entity_id
_entity_poly.type
_entity_poly.pdbx_seq_one_letter_code
_entity_poly.pdbx_strand_id
1 'polypeptide(L)'
;MSPAGVGGRLARGVTLVASIVFASPALVAAQAGNAMAGKALYELRCVGCHGEKGDGKGPAAELVVPKPRDFTTGLYKIRTSANKAPTDQDLFRIITDGMPGTSMPSWAVLPDKERWNLVAYVKAFAADKFKEAPKKLELPKDVASSGESIKRGKEMFEAIECHKCHGTEGRGDGPSRAELKDEWGHPIAPANLTKRWTFRGGASRTEIATRLAAGVLGTPMPAFIDSVEKPEDIWHLTNYILSLGPDSPGYATLVTVTAVSDAIPDDPSADFWKKLTPNNIPLLGQVIVDPRNFNPSVDLVSVRAVYNDKEIAFHLTWDDPTQSTADPGKKLFADAISLQFPPQPTPGVERPYFLMGDASDAVYLLRWENGKGVTESTANGPTKIAAIQGAEATGKAVYANGQYRLVMKRPLVSKSETRPTFAPMVFMPVAFQAWDGGAGESGTRMSLTSWYYLRLEEPQSGRRFVIPPVVAILTLAVMLLVVRVANRRA
;
A
#
# COMPACT_ATOMS: atom_id res chain seq x y z
N MET A 1 65.28 -39.41 -20.41
CA MET A 1 66.18 -39.13 -19.28
C MET A 1 65.70 -37.85 -18.62
N SER A 2 65.10 -37.94 -17.42
CA SER A 2 65.11 -36.85 -16.42
C SER A 2 66.58 -36.64 -15.96
N PRO A 3 67.01 -35.48 -15.39
CA PRO A 3 66.48 -34.85 -14.16
C PRO A 3 66.36 -33.30 -14.23
N ALA A 4 65.37 -32.66 -13.61
CA ALA A 4 65.21 -32.24 -12.20
C ALA A 4 65.78 -30.84 -11.88
N GLY A 5 65.03 -30.01 -11.14
CA GLY A 5 65.61 -28.86 -10.42
C GLY A 5 64.76 -27.60 -10.17
N VAL A 6 63.70 -27.73 -9.37
CA VAL A 6 63.21 -26.83 -8.28
C VAL A 6 63.31 -25.29 -8.43
N GLY A 7 62.17 -24.62 -8.22
CA GLY A 7 62.13 -23.19 -7.88
C GLY A 7 60.73 -22.63 -7.65
N GLY A 8 60.03 -23.09 -6.61
CA GLY A 8 58.72 -22.55 -6.22
C GLY A 8 58.85 -21.13 -5.66
N ARG A 9 58.12 -20.17 -6.27
CA ARG A 9 57.82 -18.87 -5.68
C ARG A 9 56.32 -18.76 -5.44
N LEU A 10 55.95 -18.69 -4.16
CA LEU A 10 54.62 -18.32 -3.68
C LEU A 10 54.27 -16.92 -4.21
N ALA A 11 53.30 -16.85 -5.13
CA ALA A 11 52.68 -15.59 -5.51
C ALA A 11 51.75 -15.14 -4.37
N ARG A 12 52.12 -14.04 -3.70
CA ARG A 12 51.21 -13.31 -2.79
C ARG A 12 50.07 -12.71 -3.62
N GLY A 13 48.89 -13.31 -3.54
CA GLY A 13 47.66 -12.72 -4.03
C GLY A 13 47.31 -11.48 -3.19
N VAL A 14 47.35 -10.31 -3.81
CA VAL A 14 46.78 -9.09 -3.24
C VAL A 14 45.29 -9.14 -3.53
N THR A 15 44.50 -9.54 -2.53
CA THR A 15 43.04 -9.46 -2.60
C THR A 15 42.65 -7.99 -2.44
N LEU A 16 42.32 -7.33 -3.55
CA LEU A 16 41.80 -5.97 -3.56
C LEU A 16 40.36 -6.01 -3.00
N VAL A 17 40.19 -5.72 -1.71
CA VAL A 17 38.86 -5.54 -1.12
C VAL A 17 38.34 -4.18 -1.60
N ALA A 18 37.46 -4.20 -2.59
CA ALA A 18 36.73 -3.01 -3.00
C ALA A 18 35.73 -2.65 -1.90
N SER A 19 36.11 -1.69 -1.04
CA SER A 19 35.21 -1.09 -0.07
C SER A 19 34.16 -0.27 -0.82
N ILE A 20 32.96 -0.84 -0.98
CA ILE A 20 31.78 -0.10 -1.41
C ILE A 20 31.40 0.82 -0.24
N VAL A 21 31.79 2.09 -0.33
CA VAL A 21 31.32 3.14 0.56
C VAL A 21 29.85 3.38 0.21
N PHE A 22 28.95 2.85 1.03
CA PHE A 22 27.55 3.29 1.00
C PHE A 22 27.52 4.77 1.39
N ALA A 23 27.29 5.64 0.42
CA ALA A 23 26.98 7.04 0.68
C ALA A 23 25.67 7.09 1.49
N SER A 24 25.78 7.32 2.80
CA SER A 24 24.62 7.70 3.60
C SER A 24 24.02 8.98 3.01
N PRO A 25 22.69 9.12 2.95
CA PRO A 25 22.09 10.38 2.52
C PRO A 25 22.59 11.46 3.49
N ALA A 26 23.39 12.39 2.97
CA ALA A 26 23.91 13.49 3.77
C ALA A 26 22.72 14.31 4.28
N LEU A 27 22.61 14.48 5.60
CA LEU A 27 21.69 15.47 6.14
C LEU A 27 22.08 16.84 5.56
N VAL A 28 21.19 17.44 4.80
CA VAL A 28 21.32 18.84 4.37
C VAL A 28 21.36 19.69 5.64
N ALA A 29 22.47 20.39 5.88
CA ALA A 29 22.61 21.26 7.04
C ALA A 29 21.56 22.38 6.99
N ALA A 30 21.03 22.74 8.16
CA ALA A 30 20.07 23.84 8.28
C ALA A 30 20.68 25.14 7.74
N GLN A 31 20.04 25.73 6.74
CA GLN A 31 20.44 27.01 6.15
C GLN A 31 19.42 28.09 6.50
N ALA A 32 19.91 29.31 6.77
CA ALA A 32 19.03 30.46 6.95
C ALA A 32 18.28 30.76 5.63
N GLY A 33 16.96 30.57 5.64
CA GLY A 33 16.08 30.92 4.52
C GLY A 33 15.72 32.41 4.48
N ASN A 34 15.32 32.89 3.31
CA ASN A 34 14.79 34.24 3.10
C ASN A 34 13.25 34.18 3.05
N ALA A 35 12.59 34.74 4.06
CA ALA A 35 11.12 34.71 4.18
C ALA A 35 10.40 35.45 3.04
N MET A 36 10.98 36.52 2.47
CA MET A 36 10.36 37.21 1.33
C MET A 36 10.38 36.35 0.06
N ALA A 37 11.50 35.67 -0.20
CA ALA A 37 11.58 34.71 -1.30
C ALA A 37 10.65 33.51 -1.07
N GLY A 38 10.51 33.09 0.20
CA GLY A 38 9.59 32.02 0.60
C GLY A 38 8.12 32.40 0.38
N LYS A 39 7.74 33.67 0.61
CA LYS A 39 6.38 34.18 0.38
C LYS A 39 5.92 33.97 -1.06
N ALA A 40 6.73 34.40 -2.03
CA ALA A 40 6.39 34.27 -3.46
C ALA A 40 6.18 32.80 -3.85
N LEU A 41 7.01 31.90 -3.32
CA LEU A 41 6.89 30.47 -3.59
C LEU A 41 5.67 29.85 -2.90
N TYR A 42 5.38 30.27 -1.67
CA TYR A 42 4.21 29.85 -0.91
C TYR A 42 2.90 30.25 -1.61
N GLU A 43 2.83 31.47 -2.13
CA GLU A 43 1.69 31.97 -2.92
C GLU A 43 1.43 31.09 -4.15
N LEU A 44 2.50 30.65 -4.83
CA LEU A 44 2.39 29.82 -6.02
C LEU A 44 2.03 28.35 -5.73
N ARG A 45 2.51 27.80 -4.60
CA ARG A 45 2.52 26.34 -4.37
C ARG A 45 1.71 25.86 -3.17
N CYS A 46 1.50 26.70 -2.16
CA CYS A 46 0.97 26.29 -0.86
C CYS A 46 -0.40 26.90 -0.54
N VAL A 47 -0.69 28.11 -1.03
CA VAL A 47 -1.94 28.86 -0.73
C VAL A 47 -3.20 28.08 -1.08
N GLY A 48 -3.19 27.30 -2.17
CA GLY A 48 -4.35 26.50 -2.59
C GLY A 48 -4.91 25.59 -1.49
N CYS A 49 -4.04 25.07 -0.62
CA CYS A 49 -4.42 24.25 0.52
C CYS A 49 -4.33 25.01 1.85
N HIS A 50 -3.22 25.70 2.11
CA HIS A 50 -2.94 26.29 3.43
C HIS A 50 -3.48 27.71 3.63
N GLY A 51 -4.03 28.34 2.58
CA GLY A 51 -4.62 29.68 2.61
C GLY A 51 -3.56 30.80 2.58
N GLU A 52 -3.96 31.99 2.15
CA GLU A 52 -3.06 33.16 2.07
C GLU A 52 -2.51 33.57 3.44
N LYS A 53 -3.31 33.36 4.49
CA LYS A 53 -2.97 33.67 5.89
C LYS A 53 -2.25 32.53 6.61
N GLY A 54 -2.03 31.40 5.94
CA GLY A 54 -1.47 30.20 6.58
C GLY A 54 -2.38 29.55 7.62
N ASP A 55 -3.68 29.85 7.58
CA ASP A 55 -4.69 29.39 8.56
C ASP A 55 -5.32 28.03 8.20
N GLY A 56 -4.80 27.36 7.16
CA GLY A 56 -5.30 26.07 6.70
C GLY A 56 -6.64 26.15 5.96
N LYS A 57 -7.10 27.35 5.58
CA LYS A 57 -8.40 27.58 4.94
C LYS A 57 -8.28 27.95 3.45
N GLY A 58 -7.35 27.32 2.74
CA GLY A 58 -7.24 27.46 1.30
C GLY A 58 -8.50 26.93 0.57
N PRO A 59 -8.71 27.29 -0.70
CA PRO A 59 -9.88 26.86 -1.48
C PRO A 59 -10.03 25.33 -1.58
N ALA A 60 -8.93 24.57 -1.48
CA ALA A 60 -8.97 23.10 -1.47
C ALA A 60 -9.19 22.48 -0.08
N ALA A 61 -9.19 23.26 1.01
CA ALA A 61 -9.22 22.74 2.38
C ALA A 61 -10.49 21.93 2.71
N GLU A 62 -11.62 22.23 2.06
CA GLU A 62 -12.86 21.45 2.19
C GLU A 62 -12.85 20.12 1.44
N LEU A 63 -11.93 19.94 0.50
CA LEU A 63 -11.84 18.75 -0.33
C LEU A 63 -10.89 17.70 0.24
N VAL A 64 -10.01 18.07 1.18
CA VAL A 64 -8.92 17.19 1.64
C VAL A 64 -9.07 16.83 3.13
N VAL A 65 -8.79 15.56 3.42
CA VAL A 65 -8.81 14.97 4.75
C VAL A 65 -7.50 14.19 4.92
N PRO A 66 -6.69 14.47 5.96
CA PRO A 66 -6.90 15.48 7.00
C PRO A 66 -6.85 16.91 6.48
N LYS A 67 -7.42 17.84 7.27
CA LYS A 67 -7.37 19.27 6.96
C LYS A 67 -5.93 19.80 6.89
N PRO A 68 -5.65 20.77 5.99
CA PRO A 68 -4.34 21.41 5.91
C PRO A 68 -3.94 22.03 7.26
N ARG A 69 -2.63 22.07 7.53
CA ARG A 69 -2.09 22.65 8.76
C ARG A 69 -2.37 24.15 8.82
N ASP A 70 -2.96 24.59 9.93
CA ASP A 70 -2.95 25.99 10.38
C ASP A 70 -1.60 26.31 11.02
N PHE A 71 -0.77 27.07 10.30
CA PHE A 71 0.55 27.50 10.73
C PHE A 71 0.51 28.64 11.75
N THR A 72 -0.59 29.39 11.85
CA THR A 72 -0.72 30.56 12.76
C THR A 72 -0.74 30.15 14.23
N THR A 73 -1.14 28.91 14.52
CA THR A 73 -1.11 28.33 15.87
C THR A 73 0.31 27.99 16.35
N GLY A 74 1.25 27.79 15.42
CA GLY A 74 2.57 27.22 15.70
C GLY A 74 2.55 25.77 16.22
N LEU A 75 1.43 25.05 16.08
CA LEU A 75 1.28 23.68 16.56
C LEU A 75 1.53 22.67 15.42
N TYR A 76 2.65 21.94 15.51
CA TYR A 76 3.06 20.98 14.49
C TYR A 76 2.98 19.53 15.00
N LYS A 77 2.31 18.69 14.21
CA LYS A 77 2.11 17.25 14.51
C LYS A 77 3.42 16.46 14.55
N ILE A 78 4.33 16.75 13.62
CA ILE A 78 5.58 16.00 13.42
C ILE A 78 6.77 16.83 13.89
N ARG A 79 7.51 16.33 14.89
CA ARG A 79 8.67 17.01 15.49
C ARG A 79 9.66 16.02 16.09
N THR A 80 10.95 16.36 16.11
CA THR A 80 12.00 15.62 16.84
C THR A 80 12.44 16.33 18.12
N SER A 81 11.70 17.35 18.54
CA SER A 81 11.95 18.12 19.75
C SER A 81 11.17 17.59 20.95
N ALA A 82 11.64 17.88 22.17
CA ALA A 82 10.93 17.62 23.42
C ALA A 82 9.87 18.70 23.71
N ASN A 83 10.14 19.96 23.35
CA ASN A 83 9.17 21.06 23.44
C ASN A 83 8.23 21.12 22.22
N LYS A 84 7.13 21.89 22.33
CA LYS A 84 6.05 21.90 21.32
C LYS A 84 6.45 22.42 19.93
N ALA A 85 7.55 23.17 19.82
CA ALA A 85 8.00 23.75 18.56
C ALA A 85 8.85 22.73 17.76
N PRO A 86 8.60 22.54 16.46
CA PRO A 86 9.44 21.68 15.61
C PRO A 86 10.79 22.34 15.33
N THR A 87 11.78 21.53 14.96
CA THR A 87 13.06 22.04 14.42
C THR A 87 12.89 22.56 12.99
N ASP A 88 13.79 23.42 12.54
CA ASP A 88 13.83 23.87 11.15
C ASP A 88 14.04 22.67 10.19
N GLN A 89 14.79 21.65 10.65
CA GLN A 89 14.96 20.39 9.92
C GLN A 89 13.67 19.57 9.83
N ASP A 90 12.83 19.56 10.88
CA ASP A 90 11.52 18.90 10.83
C ASP A 90 10.64 19.53 9.75
N LEU A 91 10.59 20.87 9.70
CA LEU A 91 9.82 21.59 8.70
C LEU A 91 10.38 21.36 7.29
N PHE A 92 11.71 21.43 7.13
CA PHE A 92 12.37 21.17 5.86
C PHE A 92 12.07 19.76 5.35
N ARG A 93 12.18 18.75 6.22
CA ARG A 93 11.87 17.36 5.87
C ARG A 93 10.41 17.20 5.45
N ILE A 94 9.47 17.77 6.20
CA ILE A 94 8.04 17.65 5.87
C ILE A 94 7.69 18.35 4.55
N ILE A 95 8.31 19.50 4.24
CA ILE A 95 8.15 20.14 2.94
C ILE A 95 8.78 19.26 1.84
N THR A 96 9.94 18.68 2.11
CA THR A 96 10.70 17.83 1.18
C THR A 96 9.94 16.55 0.82
N ASP A 97 9.57 15.76 1.81
CA ASP A 97 8.98 14.43 1.63
C ASP A 97 7.47 14.51 1.43
N GLY A 98 6.85 15.62 1.82
CA GLY A 98 5.40 15.73 1.94
C GLY A 98 4.89 15.00 3.18
N MET A 99 3.61 14.64 3.17
CA MET A 99 3.03 13.76 4.19
C MET A 99 2.36 12.57 3.50
N PRO A 100 3.00 11.38 3.50
CA PRO A 100 2.43 10.17 2.93
C PRO A 100 1.01 9.89 3.43
N GLY A 101 0.16 9.38 2.54
CA GLY A 101 -1.26 9.11 2.84
C GLY A 101 -2.12 10.37 3.05
N THR A 102 -1.68 11.53 2.54
CA THR A 102 -2.46 12.78 2.54
C THR A 102 -2.29 13.51 1.20
N SER A 103 -3.02 14.61 1.03
CA SER A 103 -2.89 15.49 -0.14
C SER A 103 -1.67 16.42 -0.11
N MET A 104 -0.77 16.32 0.88
CA MET A 104 0.47 17.12 0.93
C MET A 104 1.59 16.41 0.14
N PRO A 105 1.91 16.85 -1.09
CA PRO A 105 2.90 16.19 -1.93
C PRO A 105 4.33 16.46 -1.45
N SER A 106 5.27 15.68 -1.99
CA SER A 106 6.69 15.98 -1.90
C SER A 106 7.04 17.22 -2.73
N TRP A 107 7.85 18.11 -2.16
CA TRP A 107 8.44 19.25 -2.87
C TRP A 107 9.93 19.08 -3.15
N ALA A 108 10.43 17.85 -3.16
CA ALA A 108 11.83 17.54 -3.49
C ALA A 108 12.22 17.98 -4.93
N VAL A 109 11.25 18.27 -5.78
CA VAL A 109 11.45 18.90 -7.09
C VAL A 109 12.02 20.32 -7.00
N LEU A 110 11.81 21.01 -5.87
CA LEU A 110 12.34 22.35 -5.63
C LEU A 110 13.77 22.25 -5.07
N PRO A 111 14.69 23.15 -5.47
CA PRO A 111 16.02 23.25 -4.89
C PRO A 111 15.98 23.44 -3.36
N ASP A 112 17.00 22.93 -2.65
CA ASP A 112 17.10 23.03 -1.18
C ASP A 112 16.92 24.46 -0.67
N LYS A 113 17.57 25.43 -1.33
CA LYS A 113 17.47 26.85 -0.98
C LYS A 113 16.03 27.37 -0.99
N GLU A 114 15.23 26.94 -1.97
CA GLU A 114 13.83 27.33 -2.08
C GLU A 114 12.98 26.70 -0.97
N ARG A 115 13.25 25.45 -0.63
CA ARG A 115 12.61 24.77 0.50
C ARG A 115 12.98 25.41 1.84
N TRP A 116 14.23 25.84 2.04
CA TRP A 116 14.63 26.62 3.22
C TRP A 116 13.95 27.99 3.28
N ASN A 117 13.75 28.66 2.14
CA ASN A 117 12.96 29.89 2.09
C ASN A 117 11.51 29.64 2.53
N LEU A 118 10.89 28.52 2.10
CA LEU A 118 9.55 28.13 2.58
C LEU A 118 9.54 27.89 4.08
N VAL A 119 10.54 27.21 4.65
CA VAL A 119 10.66 27.03 6.12
C VAL A 119 10.67 28.39 6.82
N ALA A 120 11.48 29.34 6.36
CA ALA A 120 11.54 30.68 6.94
C ALA A 120 10.19 31.42 6.87
N TYR A 121 9.47 31.31 5.75
CA TYR A 121 8.16 31.93 5.59
C TYR A 121 7.07 31.26 6.43
N VAL A 122 7.03 29.93 6.48
CA VAL A 122 6.06 29.16 7.30
C VAL A 122 6.20 29.51 8.79
N LYS A 123 7.43 29.67 9.29
CA LYS A 123 7.68 30.10 10.67
C LYS A 123 7.17 31.52 10.95
N ALA A 124 7.16 32.40 9.94
CA ALA A 124 6.73 33.79 10.11
C ALA A 124 5.25 33.93 10.49
N PHE A 125 4.39 32.96 10.14
CA PHE A 125 2.98 32.94 10.56
C PHE A 125 2.78 32.85 12.08
N ALA A 126 3.77 32.34 12.81
CA ALA A 126 3.74 32.18 14.26
C ALA A 126 5.10 32.47 14.90
N ALA A 127 5.74 33.58 14.51
CA ALA A 127 7.12 33.90 14.86
C ALA A 127 7.42 33.82 16.39
N ASP A 128 6.45 34.21 17.22
CA ASP A 128 6.56 34.14 18.68
C ASP A 128 6.79 32.71 19.21
N LYS A 129 6.28 31.69 18.51
CA LYS A 129 6.43 30.28 18.88
C LYS A 129 7.82 29.72 18.56
N PHE A 130 8.62 30.44 17.78
CA PHE A 130 9.95 30.03 17.32
C PHE A 130 11.10 30.86 17.91
N LYS A 131 10.81 31.70 18.92
CA LYS A 131 11.84 32.50 19.61
C LYS A 131 12.83 31.64 20.41
N GLU A 132 12.33 30.58 21.02
CA GLU A 132 13.16 29.62 21.74
C GLU A 132 13.62 28.49 20.82
N ALA A 133 14.91 28.16 20.89
CA ALA A 133 15.45 27.03 20.15
C ALA A 133 14.78 25.71 20.59
N PRO A 134 14.31 24.87 19.65
CA PRO A 134 13.76 23.57 20.00
C PRO A 134 14.78 22.69 20.73
N LYS A 135 14.36 22.10 21.85
CA LYS A 135 15.19 21.15 22.59
C LYS A 135 15.05 19.79 21.94
N LYS A 136 16.16 19.15 21.56
CA LYS A 136 16.14 17.81 20.96
C LYS A 136 15.49 16.82 21.93
N LEU A 137 14.62 15.95 21.41
CA LEU A 137 14.12 14.81 22.17
C LEU A 137 15.20 13.74 22.24
N GLU A 138 15.60 13.36 23.44
CA GLU A 138 16.50 12.23 23.65
C GLU A 138 15.66 10.95 23.76
N LEU A 139 15.91 10.02 22.84
CA LEU A 139 15.29 8.70 22.88
C LEU A 139 16.00 7.80 23.89
N PRO A 140 15.28 6.87 24.52
CA PRO A 140 15.87 5.88 25.43
C PRO A 140 16.89 5.00 24.70
N LYS A 141 17.71 4.28 25.47
CA LYS A 141 18.73 3.38 24.94
C LYS A 141 18.08 2.37 23.98
N ASP A 142 18.68 2.22 22.80
CA ASP A 142 18.17 1.36 21.74
C ASP A 142 18.12 -0.12 22.17
N VAL A 143 17.00 -0.78 21.87
CA VAL A 143 16.80 -2.22 22.01
C VAL A 143 16.59 -2.88 20.65
N ALA A 144 17.55 -3.69 20.22
CA ALA A 144 17.49 -4.41 18.95
C ALA A 144 16.21 -5.25 18.81
N SER A 145 15.73 -5.39 17.57
CA SER A 145 14.56 -6.23 17.28
C SER A 145 14.89 -7.71 17.51
N SER A 146 14.01 -8.39 18.25
CA SER A 146 14.07 -9.83 18.52
C SER A 146 12.64 -10.34 18.75
N GLY A 147 12.44 -11.67 18.71
CA GLY A 147 11.13 -12.26 19.02
C GLY A 147 10.61 -11.89 20.41
N GLU A 148 11.51 -11.80 21.40
CA GLU A 148 11.20 -11.38 22.77
C GLU A 148 10.80 -9.90 22.82
N SER A 149 11.54 -9.04 22.10
CA SER A 149 11.21 -7.62 22.01
C SER A 149 9.85 -7.39 21.37
N ILE A 150 9.52 -8.13 20.31
CA ILE A 150 8.23 -8.00 19.62
C ILE A 150 7.10 -8.47 20.54
N LYS A 151 7.31 -9.58 21.25
CA LYS A 151 6.35 -10.09 22.24
C LYS A 151 6.08 -9.05 23.33
N ARG A 152 7.13 -8.48 23.93
CA ARG A 152 7.00 -7.41 24.93
C ARG A 152 6.30 -6.18 24.36
N GLY A 153 6.62 -5.79 23.13
CA GLY A 153 5.95 -4.69 22.45
C GLY A 153 4.45 -4.93 22.26
N LYS A 154 4.05 -6.15 21.92
CA LYS A 154 2.62 -6.53 21.82
C LYS A 154 1.91 -6.43 23.18
N GLU A 155 2.52 -6.96 24.24
CA GLU A 155 1.98 -6.86 25.61
C GLU A 155 1.76 -5.39 26.01
N MET A 156 2.72 -4.51 25.69
CA MET A 156 2.61 -3.07 25.95
C MET A 156 1.53 -2.40 25.10
N PHE A 157 1.37 -2.81 23.83
CA PHE A 157 0.35 -2.27 22.93
C PHE A 157 -1.07 -2.55 23.45
N GLU A 158 -1.26 -3.70 24.09
CA GLU A 158 -2.51 -4.06 24.77
C GLU A 158 -2.65 -3.32 26.11
N ALA A 159 -1.61 -3.31 26.95
CA ALA A 159 -1.63 -2.72 28.29
C ALA A 159 -1.81 -1.19 28.30
N ILE A 160 -1.23 -0.48 27.31
CA ILE A 160 -1.41 0.96 27.12
C ILE A 160 -2.68 1.27 26.29
N GLU A 161 -3.43 0.23 25.91
CA GLU A 161 -4.69 0.35 25.21
C GLU A 161 -4.58 1.00 23.81
N CYS A 162 -3.43 0.87 23.14
CA CYS A 162 -3.23 1.35 21.77
C CYS A 162 -4.28 0.76 20.80
N HIS A 163 -4.71 -0.47 21.07
CA HIS A 163 -5.74 -1.18 20.33
C HIS A 163 -7.13 -0.49 20.35
N LYS A 164 -7.44 0.35 21.35
CA LYS A 164 -8.71 1.09 21.38
C LYS A 164 -8.86 2.06 20.22
N CYS A 165 -7.74 2.61 19.74
CA CYS A 165 -7.70 3.49 18.57
C CYS A 165 -7.23 2.74 17.32
N HIS A 166 -6.12 2.01 17.40
CA HIS A 166 -5.48 1.40 16.24
C HIS A 166 -6.03 0.00 15.89
N GLY A 167 -6.92 -0.57 16.70
CA GLY A 167 -7.39 -1.95 16.53
C GLY A 167 -6.37 -2.99 17.02
N THR A 168 -6.82 -4.21 17.24
CA THR A 168 -5.99 -5.32 17.77
C THR A 168 -4.84 -5.69 16.83
N GLU A 169 -5.10 -5.60 15.53
CA GLU A 169 -4.14 -5.89 14.46
C GLU A 169 -3.49 -4.62 13.89
N GLY A 170 -3.75 -3.45 14.49
CA GLY A 170 -3.17 -2.18 14.06
C GLY A 170 -3.75 -1.60 12.77
N ARG A 171 -4.93 -2.01 12.29
CA ARG A 171 -5.50 -1.51 11.02
C ARG A 171 -6.24 -0.18 11.13
N GLY A 172 -6.26 0.42 12.32
CA GLY A 172 -6.98 1.65 12.61
C GLY A 172 -8.46 1.44 12.90
N ASP A 173 -8.91 0.20 13.09
CA ASP A 173 -10.30 -0.23 13.28
C ASP A 173 -10.71 -0.32 14.76
N GLY A 174 -9.99 0.39 15.65
CA GLY A 174 -10.29 0.37 17.08
C GLY A 174 -11.68 0.95 17.40
N PRO A 175 -12.33 0.50 18.49
CA PRO A 175 -13.69 0.93 18.85
C PRO A 175 -13.83 2.44 19.04
N SER A 176 -12.77 3.15 19.42
CA SER A 176 -12.79 4.61 19.60
C SER A 176 -12.66 5.40 18.30
N ARG A 177 -12.39 4.75 17.15
CA ARG A 177 -12.09 5.40 15.86
C ARG A 177 -13.09 6.50 15.50
N ALA A 178 -14.38 6.23 15.63
CA ALA A 178 -15.45 7.15 15.21
C ALA A 178 -15.51 8.43 16.07
N GLU A 179 -14.98 8.39 17.30
CA GLU A 179 -15.02 9.49 18.26
C GLU A 179 -13.77 10.38 18.20
N LEU A 180 -12.71 9.93 17.52
CA LEU A 180 -11.43 10.63 17.49
C LEU A 180 -11.52 11.94 16.70
N LYS A 181 -11.22 13.03 17.41
CA LYS A 181 -11.13 14.37 16.85
C LYS A 181 -9.77 14.99 17.16
N ASP A 182 -9.29 15.81 16.26
CA ASP A 182 -8.15 16.68 16.53
C ASP A 182 -8.57 17.86 17.43
N GLU A 183 -7.60 18.65 17.87
CA GLU A 183 -7.83 19.80 18.76
C GLU A 183 -8.74 20.87 18.13
N TRP A 184 -8.92 20.86 16.81
CA TRP A 184 -9.81 21.75 16.07
C TRP A 184 -11.21 21.15 15.85
N GLY A 185 -11.48 19.97 16.41
CA GLY A 185 -12.78 19.29 16.31
C GLY A 185 -12.99 18.50 15.02
N HIS A 186 -12.00 18.41 14.14
CA HIS A 186 -12.11 17.63 12.91
C HIS A 186 -11.88 16.15 13.19
N PRO A 187 -12.64 15.24 12.55
CA PRO A 187 -12.37 13.81 12.63
C PRO A 187 -10.92 13.49 12.23
N ILE A 188 -10.26 12.65 13.02
CA ILE A 188 -8.89 12.23 12.74
C ILE A 188 -8.76 10.71 12.86
N ALA A 189 -8.74 10.05 11.71
CA ALA A 189 -8.51 8.62 11.68
C ALA A 189 -7.10 8.27 12.20
N PRO A 190 -6.98 7.23 13.05
CA PRO A 190 -5.69 6.70 13.47
C PRO A 190 -4.99 6.07 12.27
N ALA A 191 -3.66 6.09 12.28
CA ALA A 191 -2.86 5.47 11.23
C ALA A 191 -3.11 3.95 11.20
N ASN A 192 -3.21 3.39 9.99
CA ASN A 192 -3.12 1.94 9.79
C ASN A 192 -1.65 1.54 9.93
N LEU A 193 -1.31 0.95 11.08
CA LEU A 193 0.03 0.58 11.49
C LEU A 193 0.63 -0.56 10.65
N THR A 194 -0.19 -1.31 9.91
CA THR A 194 0.27 -2.32 8.94
C THR A 194 0.82 -1.70 7.66
N LYS A 195 0.56 -0.40 7.42
CA LYS A 195 0.94 0.35 6.20
C LYS A 195 1.97 1.43 6.49
N ARG A 196 3.14 1.06 7.05
CA ARG A 196 4.12 2.04 7.55
C ARG A 196 4.65 3.03 6.51
N TRP A 197 4.59 2.73 5.22
CA TRP A 197 4.91 3.68 4.14
C TRP A 197 3.95 4.88 4.07
N THR A 198 2.81 4.83 4.77
CA THR A 198 1.85 5.93 4.91
C THR A 198 2.07 6.78 6.16
N PHE A 199 3.08 6.48 6.98
CA PHE A 199 3.34 7.22 8.21
C PHE A 199 3.83 8.63 7.90
N ARG A 200 2.99 9.62 8.22
CA ARG A 200 3.24 11.06 7.99
C ARG A 200 4.51 11.58 8.68
N GLY A 201 4.96 10.91 9.73
CA GLY A 201 6.16 11.27 10.48
C GLY A 201 7.44 10.55 10.04
N GLY A 202 7.35 9.70 9.03
CA GLY A 202 8.43 8.82 8.57
C GLY A 202 8.21 7.35 8.98
N ALA A 203 8.71 6.45 8.14
CA ALA A 203 8.53 5.01 8.24
C ALA A 203 9.72 4.29 8.90
N SER A 204 10.80 5.00 9.21
CA SER A 204 11.97 4.39 9.82
C SER A 204 11.75 4.07 11.29
N ARG A 205 12.53 3.11 11.79
CA ARG A 205 12.49 2.68 13.19
C ARG A 205 12.64 3.84 14.17
N THR A 206 13.60 4.73 13.95
CA THR A 206 13.83 5.89 14.82
C THR A 206 12.70 6.92 14.72
N GLU A 207 12.10 7.11 13.56
CA GLU A 207 10.99 8.05 13.39
C GLU A 207 9.72 7.56 14.08
N ILE A 208 9.43 6.26 14.02
CA ILE A 208 8.33 5.62 14.75
C ILE A 208 8.56 5.75 16.26
N ALA A 209 9.75 5.41 16.75
CA ALA A 209 10.10 5.60 18.16
C ALA A 209 9.96 7.07 18.61
N THR A 210 10.34 8.02 17.75
CA THR A 210 10.14 9.46 18.00
C THR A 210 8.66 9.81 18.12
N ARG A 211 7.77 9.23 17.30
CA ARG A 211 6.32 9.48 17.41
C ARG A 211 5.72 8.90 18.68
N LEU A 212 6.15 7.72 19.10
CA LEU A 212 5.74 7.14 20.37
C LEU A 212 6.23 8.00 21.55
N ALA A 213 7.51 8.40 21.53
CA ALA A 213 8.09 9.19 22.60
C ALA A 213 7.53 10.61 22.68
N ALA A 214 7.37 11.30 21.54
CA ALA A 214 6.94 12.71 21.48
C ALA A 214 5.41 12.89 21.41
N GLY A 215 4.68 11.84 21.06
CA GLY A 215 3.27 11.93 20.66
C GLY A 215 3.07 12.69 19.35
N VAL A 216 1.81 12.90 19.00
CA VAL A 216 1.40 13.67 17.82
C VAL A 216 0.52 14.84 18.28
N LEU A 217 1.11 16.02 18.36
CA LEU A 217 0.47 17.21 18.93
C LEU A 217 -0.81 17.60 18.19
N GLY A 218 -1.81 18.08 18.96
CA GLY A 218 -3.13 18.43 18.42
C GLY A 218 -3.96 17.23 18.00
N THR A 219 -3.59 16.01 18.43
CA THR A 219 -4.36 14.78 18.19
C THR A 219 -4.52 13.98 19.49
N PRO A 220 -5.42 12.99 19.53
CA PRO A 220 -5.55 12.10 20.68
C PRO A 220 -4.38 11.14 20.91
N MET A 221 -3.29 11.20 20.13
CA MET A 221 -2.10 10.36 20.29
C MET A 221 -1.07 11.04 21.23
N PRO A 222 -1.01 10.68 22.52
CA PRO A 222 -0.17 11.35 23.50
C PRO A 222 1.31 10.96 23.34
N ALA A 223 2.17 11.61 24.12
CA ALA A 223 3.54 11.18 24.32
C ALA A 223 3.57 10.00 25.31
N PHE A 224 4.27 8.93 24.96
CA PHE A 224 4.36 7.72 25.80
C PHE A 224 5.69 7.59 26.55
N ILE A 225 6.64 8.51 26.37
CA ILE A 225 7.97 8.43 27.01
C ILE A 225 7.87 8.33 28.55
N ASP A 226 6.82 8.92 29.14
CA ASP A 226 6.54 8.89 30.58
C ASP A 226 5.38 7.94 30.95
N SER A 227 4.78 7.25 29.98
CA SER A 227 3.62 6.34 30.18
C SER A 227 3.97 4.86 30.02
N VAL A 228 5.18 4.56 29.54
CA VAL A 228 5.71 3.20 29.49
C VAL A 228 6.24 2.76 30.85
N GLU A 229 6.26 1.44 31.11
CA GLU A 229 6.79 0.89 32.37
C GLU A 229 8.31 1.13 32.49
N LYS A 230 9.04 0.93 31.38
CA LYS A 230 10.47 1.23 31.27
C LYS A 230 10.71 2.10 30.05
N PRO A 231 11.66 3.06 30.07
CA PRO A 231 11.97 3.87 28.89
C PRO A 231 12.23 3.03 27.63
N GLU A 232 12.93 1.90 27.79
CA GLU A 232 13.23 0.95 26.71
C GLU A 232 12.00 0.34 26.03
N ASP A 233 10.84 0.31 26.69
CA ASP A 233 9.59 -0.22 26.12
C ASP A 233 9.13 0.56 24.87
N ILE A 234 9.57 1.81 24.69
CA ILE A 234 9.37 2.55 23.43
C ILE A 234 9.96 1.77 22.24
N TRP A 235 11.12 1.15 22.40
CA TRP A 235 11.75 0.36 21.35
C TRP A 235 11.07 -1.00 21.17
N HIS A 236 10.58 -1.61 22.26
CA HIS A 236 9.77 -2.82 22.16
C HIS A 236 8.47 -2.58 21.39
N LEU A 237 7.72 -1.52 21.72
CA LEU A 237 6.54 -1.07 20.97
C LEU A 237 6.88 -0.77 19.51
N THR A 238 7.98 -0.06 19.26
CA THR A 238 8.44 0.23 17.89
C THR A 238 8.69 -1.06 17.10
N ASN A 239 9.39 -2.02 17.70
CA ASN A 239 9.69 -3.31 17.05
C ASN A 239 8.41 -4.11 16.78
N TYR A 240 7.41 -4.05 17.68
CA TYR A 240 6.09 -4.64 17.43
C TYR A 240 5.36 -3.96 16.27
N ILE A 241 5.29 -2.62 16.25
CA ILE A 241 4.66 -1.87 15.16
C ILE A 241 5.31 -2.19 13.82
N LEU A 242 6.65 -2.27 13.77
CA LEU A 242 7.39 -2.67 12.56
C LEU A 242 7.07 -4.10 12.11
N SER A 243 6.65 -4.99 13.01
CA SER A 243 6.31 -6.37 12.69
C SER A 243 4.89 -6.55 12.14
N LEU A 244 4.01 -5.53 12.26
CA LEU A 244 2.61 -5.60 11.84
C LEU A 244 2.42 -5.62 10.32
N GLY A 245 3.41 -5.18 9.55
CA GLY A 245 3.31 -5.11 8.10
C GLY A 245 4.64 -4.91 7.40
N PRO A 246 4.66 -5.00 6.07
CA PRO A 246 5.89 -4.93 5.30
C PRO A 246 6.45 -3.51 5.23
N ASP A 247 7.72 -3.43 4.85
CA ASP A 247 8.46 -2.18 4.71
C ASP A 247 7.90 -1.24 3.64
N SER A 248 7.35 -1.84 2.58
CA SER A 248 6.76 -1.15 1.44
C SER A 248 5.61 -2.00 0.89
N PRO A 249 4.69 -1.39 0.12
CA PRO A 249 3.54 -2.11 -0.41
C PRO A 249 3.89 -3.05 -1.56
N GLY A 250 5.06 -2.92 -2.21
CA GLY A 250 5.46 -3.78 -3.34
C GLY A 250 4.42 -3.76 -4.47
N TYR A 251 4.08 -2.58 -4.98
CA TYR A 251 3.01 -2.43 -5.96
C TYR A 251 3.27 -3.26 -7.22
N ALA A 252 2.26 -4.05 -7.61
CA ALA A 252 2.31 -4.84 -8.83
C ALA A 252 2.05 -3.95 -10.06
N THR A 253 2.73 -4.24 -11.16
CA THR A 253 2.48 -3.65 -12.48
C THR A 253 1.66 -4.59 -13.39
N LEU A 254 1.56 -5.87 -13.01
CA LEU A 254 0.85 -6.93 -13.70
C LEU A 254 0.17 -7.84 -12.66
N VAL A 255 -1.07 -8.23 -12.91
CA VAL A 255 -1.79 -9.22 -12.10
C VAL A 255 -1.50 -10.61 -12.66
N THR A 256 -0.73 -11.40 -11.92
CA THR A 256 -0.41 -12.78 -12.31
C THR A 256 -1.46 -13.74 -11.76
N VAL A 257 -1.98 -14.64 -12.60
CA VAL A 257 -2.92 -15.71 -12.23
C VAL A 257 -2.19 -17.05 -12.26
N THR A 258 -1.99 -17.64 -11.08
CA THR A 258 -1.24 -18.88 -10.91
C THR A 258 -2.05 -20.09 -11.34
N ALA A 259 -1.46 -20.95 -12.18
CA ALA A 259 -2.08 -22.21 -12.57
C ALA A 259 -2.02 -23.22 -11.42
N VAL A 260 -3.14 -23.86 -11.10
CA VAL A 260 -3.24 -24.90 -10.07
C VAL A 260 -3.89 -26.17 -10.61
N SER A 261 -3.46 -27.33 -10.10
CA SER A 261 -4.05 -28.65 -10.42
C SER A 261 -5.20 -29.03 -9.50
N ASP A 262 -5.20 -28.48 -8.29
CA ASP A 262 -6.11 -28.91 -7.22
C ASP A 262 -7.41 -28.10 -7.25
N ALA A 263 -8.41 -28.57 -6.49
CA ALA A 263 -9.63 -27.82 -6.26
C ALA A 263 -9.31 -26.50 -5.56
N ILE A 264 -9.85 -25.40 -6.09
CA ILE A 264 -9.68 -24.09 -5.47
C ILE A 264 -10.66 -24.00 -4.29
N PRO A 265 -10.25 -23.62 -3.08
CA PRO A 265 -11.18 -23.49 -1.95
C PRO A 265 -12.04 -22.22 -2.06
N ASP A 266 -13.29 -22.29 -1.63
CA ASP A 266 -14.16 -21.11 -1.51
C ASP A 266 -13.87 -20.28 -0.26
N ASP A 267 -13.31 -20.90 0.78
CA ASP A 267 -13.04 -20.24 2.06
C ASP A 267 -11.91 -19.21 1.89
N PRO A 268 -12.18 -17.90 2.10
CA PRO A 268 -11.16 -16.85 2.00
C PRO A 268 -10.06 -16.94 3.05
N SER A 269 -10.26 -17.72 4.12
CA SER A 269 -9.28 -17.90 5.20
C SER A 269 -8.44 -19.17 5.06
N ALA A 270 -8.69 -19.98 4.03
CA ALA A 270 -7.97 -21.22 3.79
C ALA A 270 -6.46 -21.01 3.65
N ASP A 271 -5.65 -21.92 4.21
CA ASP A 271 -4.19 -21.87 4.14
C ASP A 271 -3.65 -21.90 2.71
N PHE A 272 -4.43 -22.40 1.75
CA PHE A 272 -4.17 -22.31 0.32
C PHE A 272 -3.82 -20.89 -0.12
N TRP A 273 -4.62 -19.90 0.28
CA TRP A 273 -4.44 -18.49 -0.14
C TRP A 273 -3.22 -17.85 0.53
N LYS A 274 -2.87 -18.26 1.75
CA LYS A 274 -1.73 -17.70 2.50
C LYS A 274 -0.38 -18.01 1.86
N LYS A 275 -0.29 -19.10 1.09
CA LYS A 275 0.93 -19.52 0.39
C LYS A 275 1.19 -18.75 -0.91
N LEU A 276 0.18 -18.04 -1.41
CA LEU A 276 0.28 -17.30 -2.66
C LEU A 276 0.76 -15.86 -2.41
N THR A 277 1.68 -15.40 -3.23
CA THR A 277 2.17 -14.03 -3.20
C THR A 277 1.08 -13.10 -3.76
N PRO A 278 0.65 -12.07 -3.02
CA PRO A 278 -0.34 -11.13 -3.52
C PRO A 278 0.26 -10.16 -4.55
N ASN A 279 -0.54 -9.77 -5.52
CA ASN A 279 -0.31 -8.60 -6.37
C ASN A 279 -0.95 -7.41 -5.66
N ASN A 280 -0.15 -6.47 -5.15
CA ASN A 280 -0.67 -5.31 -4.42
C ASN A 280 -1.00 -4.17 -5.38
N ILE A 281 -2.27 -3.82 -5.48
CA ILE A 281 -2.78 -2.82 -6.43
C ILE A 281 -3.18 -1.56 -5.66
N PRO A 282 -2.51 -0.42 -5.87
CA PRO A 282 -2.91 0.85 -5.25
C PRO A 282 -4.19 1.38 -5.89
N LEU A 283 -5.12 1.85 -5.08
CA LEU A 283 -6.34 2.51 -5.52
C LEU A 283 -6.24 4.01 -5.24
N LEU A 284 -6.84 4.81 -6.13
CA LEU A 284 -6.93 6.25 -6.02
C LEU A 284 -8.38 6.69 -6.01
N GLY A 285 -8.64 7.81 -5.38
CA GLY A 285 -9.97 8.41 -5.35
C GLY A 285 -10.42 8.82 -6.74
N GLN A 286 -11.67 8.51 -7.07
CA GLN A 286 -12.32 9.00 -8.26
C GLN A 286 -12.47 10.53 -8.16
N VAL A 287 -11.98 11.30 -9.14
CA VAL A 287 -12.10 12.78 -9.11
C VAL A 287 -12.62 13.40 -10.41
N ILE A 288 -13.12 12.58 -11.34
CA ILE A 288 -13.47 13.01 -12.71
C ILE A 288 -14.96 13.38 -12.82
N VAL A 289 -15.84 12.57 -12.23
CA VAL A 289 -17.30 12.64 -12.31
C VAL A 289 -17.90 12.80 -10.92
N ASP A 290 -18.83 13.73 -10.74
CA ASP A 290 -19.49 13.93 -9.45
C ASP A 290 -20.49 12.81 -9.10
N PRO A 291 -20.63 12.42 -7.82
CA PRO A 291 -19.81 12.85 -6.67
C PRO A 291 -18.38 12.29 -6.67
N ARG A 292 -17.41 13.17 -6.39
CA ARG A 292 -15.97 12.86 -6.33
C ARG A 292 -15.56 12.30 -4.97
N ASN A 293 -14.52 11.48 -4.97
CA ASN A 293 -13.80 10.99 -3.82
C ASN A 293 -12.36 11.51 -3.81
N PHE A 294 -12.08 12.58 -3.08
CA PHE A 294 -10.72 13.10 -2.92
C PHE A 294 -9.92 12.40 -1.82
N ASN A 295 -10.61 11.66 -0.94
CA ASN A 295 -10.03 11.03 0.26
C ASN A 295 -10.50 9.58 0.33
N PRO A 296 -10.03 8.72 -0.59
CA PRO A 296 -10.42 7.31 -0.61
C PRO A 296 -10.05 6.62 0.71
N SER A 297 -11.00 5.89 1.28
CA SER A 297 -10.74 5.07 2.47
C SER A 297 -9.98 3.79 2.10
N VAL A 298 -10.32 3.18 0.95
CA VAL A 298 -9.66 1.98 0.42
C VAL A 298 -8.56 2.38 -0.56
N ASP A 299 -7.31 2.36 -0.12
CA ASP A 299 -6.15 2.79 -0.90
C ASP A 299 -5.31 1.63 -1.50
N LEU A 300 -5.63 0.38 -1.15
CA LEU A 300 -4.87 -0.79 -1.57
C LEU A 300 -5.75 -2.05 -1.56
N VAL A 301 -5.66 -2.83 -2.63
CA VAL A 301 -6.22 -4.18 -2.70
C VAL A 301 -5.09 -5.16 -3.01
N SER A 302 -4.95 -6.19 -2.19
CA SER A 302 -4.08 -7.34 -2.45
C SER A 302 -4.86 -8.40 -3.22
N VAL A 303 -4.37 -8.75 -4.41
CA VAL A 303 -5.02 -9.70 -5.34
C VAL A 303 -4.18 -10.95 -5.47
N ARG A 304 -4.73 -12.09 -5.07
CA ARG A 304 -4.21 -13.42 -5.42
C ARG A 304 -5.19 -14.05 -6.39
N ALA A 305 -4.71 -14.43 -7.57
CA ALA A 305 -5.56 -15.01 -8.59
C ALA A 305 -5.02 -16.40 -8.95
N VAL A 306 -5.91 -17.37 -9.07
CA VAL A 306 -5.58 -18.74 -9.47
C VAL A 306 -6.57 -19.25 -10.50
N TYR A 307 -6.14 -20.21 -11.30
CA TYR A 307 -7.02 -20.85 -12.26
C TYR A 307 -6.66 -22.32 -12.47
N ASN A 308 -7.65 -23.12 -12.87
CA ASN A 308 -7.47 -24.49 -13.36
C ASN A 308 -8.19 -24.65 -14.72
N ASP A 309 -8.41 -25.89 -15.16
CA ASP A 309 -9.08 -26.19 -16.43
C ASP A 309 -10.57 -25.79 -16.48
N LYS A 310 -11.19 -25.52 -15.33
CA LYS A 310 -12.63 -25.26 -15.20
C LYS A 310 -12.96 -23.83 -14.82
N GLU A 311 -12.22 -23.27 -13.88
CA GLU A 311 -12.56 -22.01 -13.22
C GLU A 311 -11.35 -21.11 -12.97
N ILE A 312 -11.63 -19.82 -12.82
CA ILE A 312 -10.71 -18.81 -12.33
C ILE A 312 -11.26 -18.23 -11.03
N ALA A 313 -10.37 -17.97 -10.08
CA ALA A 313 -10.71 -17.45 -8.78
C ALA A 313 -9.83 -16.25 -8.39
N PHE A 314 -10.46 -15.27 -7.76
CA PHE A 314 -9.84 -14.06 -7.26
C PHE A 314 -10.02 -14.00 -5.75
N HIS A 315 -8.92 -14.08 -5.02
CA HIS A 315 -8.85 -13.77 -3.60
C HIS A 315 -8.40 -12.32 -3.42
N LEU A 316 -9.30 -11.51 -2.88
CA LEU A 316 -9.11 -10.09 -2.66
C LEU A 316 -9.02 -9.84 -1.16
N THR A 317 -8.03 -9.04 -0.76
CA THR A 317 -7.89 -8.57 0.61
C THR A 317 -7.74 -7.05 0.60
N TRP A 318 -8.54 -6.35 1.37
CA TRP A 318 -8.41 -4.90 1.57
C TRP A 318 -8.77 -4.56 3.00
N ASP A 319 -8.14 -3.49 3.51
CA ASP A 319 -8.45 -2.98 4.83
C ASP A 319 -9.66 -2.06 4.72
N ASP A 320 -10.65 -2.31 5.54
CA ASP A 320 -11.85 -1.49 5.71
C ASP A 320 -12.10 -1.40 7.22
N PRO A 321 -12.02 -0.21 7.84
CA PRO A 321 -12.21 -0.07 9.28
C PRO A 321 -13.63 -0.42 9.75
N THR A 322 -14.59 -0.51 8.82
CA THR A 322 -15.98 -0.83 9.14
C THR A 322 -16.49 -2.00 8.32
N GLN A 323 -17.51 -2.68 8.85
CA GLN A 323 -18.30 -3.65 8.09
C GLN A 323 -19.69 -3.06 7.90
N SER A 324 -19.91 -2.41 6.78
CA SER A 324 -21.11 -1.66 6.47
C SER A 324 -22.01 -2.43 5.51
N THR A 325 -23.29 -2.47 5.86
CA THR A 325 -24.37 -2.94 4.99
C THR A 325 -25.28 -1.74 4.69
N ALA A 326 -25.87 -1.71 3.50
CA ALA A 326 -26.75 -0.61 3.11
C ALA A 326 -27.93 -0.48 4.09
N ASP A 327 -28.06 0.70 4.69
CA ASP A 327 -29.18 1.09 5.57
C ASP A 327 -29.63 2.50 5.18
N PRO A 328 -30.68 2.63 4.34
CA PRO A 328 -31.20 3.92 3.90
C PRO A 328 -31.63 4.84 5.05
N GLY A 329 -32.10 4.27 6.18
CA GLY A 329 -32.53 5.04 7.34
C GLY A 329 -31.38 5.76 8.05
N LYS A 330 -30.16 5.22 7.92
CA LYS A 330 -28.93 5.80 8.50
C LYS A 330 -28.02 6.46 7.48
N LYS A 331 -28.44 6.51 6.20
CA LYS A 331 -27.59 6.95 5.07
C LYS A 331 -26.27 6.15 5.00
N LEU A 332 -26.32 4.88 5.39
CA LEU A 332 -25.17 3.98 5.33
C LEU A 332 -25.20 3.22 4.01
N PHE A 333 -24.05 3.10 3.36
CA PHE A 333 -23.89 2.32 2.14
C PHE A 333 -23.26 0.97 2.46
N ALA A 334 -23.39 0.02 1.53
CA ALA A 334 -22.73 -1.28 1.65
C ALA A 334 -21.28 -1.18 1.18
N ASP A 335 -20.39 -1.87 1.88
CA ASP A 335 -19.03 -2.06 1.38
C ASP A 335 -19.07 -2.91 0.13
N ALA A 336 -18.23 -2.57 -0.84
CA ALA A 336 -18.22 -3.24 -2.13
C ALA A 336 -16.85 -3.24 -2.78
N ILE A 337 -16.63 -4.23 -3.64
CA ILE A 337 -15.47 -4.27 -4.53
C ILE A 337 -15.90 -4.83 -5.88
N SER A 338 -15.30 -4.32 -6.95
CA SER A 338 -15.61 -4.69 -8.33
C SER A 338 -14.32 -4.88 -9.12
N LEU A 339 -14.28 -5.98 -9.87
CA LEU A 339 -13.30 -6.20 -10.92
C LEU A 339 -13.98 -5.91 -12.26
N GLN A 340 -13.34 -5.07 -13.04
CA GLN A 340 -13.79 -4.65 -14.36
C GLN A 340 -12.93 -5.27 -15.43
N PHE A 341 -13.57 -5.82 -16.46
CA PHE A 341 -12.92 -6.41 -17.63
C PHE A 341 -13.61 -5.93 -18.91
N PRO A 342 -12.90 -5.81 -20.04
CA PRO A 342 -13.54 -5.85 -21.35
C PRO A 342 -14.32 -7.17 -21.48
N PRO A 343 -15.55 -7.16 -22.01
CA PRO A 343 -16.35 -8.38 -22.15
C PRO A 343 -15.69 -9.37 -23.13
N GLN A 344 -14.99 -8.86 -24.15
CA GLN A 344 -14.15 -9.64 -25.05
C GLN A 344 -12.76 -9.01 -25.13
N PRO A 345 -11.70 -9.78 -25.45
CA PRO A 345 -10.38 -9.21 -25.70
C PRO A 345 -10.46 -8.18 -26.84
N THR A 346 -10.13 -6.92 -26.56
CA THR A 346 -10.10 -5.89 -27.61
C THR A 346 -8.87 -6.09 -28.51
N PRO A 347 -9.02 -6.14 -29.84
CA PRO A 347 -7.89 -6.12 -30.76
C PRO A 347 -7.15 -4.77 -30.66
N GLY A 348 -5.83 -4.81 -30.44
CA GLY A 348 -4.99 -3.60 -30.46
C GLY A 348 -4.81 -2.93 -29.09
N VAL A 349 -4.63 -1.60 -29.10
CA VAL A 349 -4.30 -0.81 -27.89
C VAL A 349 -5.51 -0.12 -27.27
N GLU A 350 -6.62 -0.02 -28.01
CA GLU A 350 -7.85 0.61 -27.53
C GLU A 350 -8.53 -0.25 -26.47
N ARG A 351 -9.01 0.42 -25.43
CA ARG A 351 -9.66 -0.20 -24.27
C ARG A 351 -10.89 0.63 -23.93
N PRO A 352 -11.98 -0.01 -23.46
CA PRO A 352 -13.10 0.72 -22.90
C PRO A 352 -12.62 1.68 -21.81
N TYR A 353 -13.35 2.77 -21.58
CA TYR A 353 -12.97 3.71 -20.53
C TYR A 353 -12.86 3.02 -19.16
N PHE A 354 -11.79 3.30 -18.41
CA PHE A 354 -11.51 2.60 -17.14
C PHE A 354 -12.54 2.90 -16.05
N LEU A 355 -13.28 4.02 -16.17
CA LEU A 355 -14.39 4.36 -15.29
C LEU A 355 -15.68 3.68 -15.77
N MET A 356 -15.71 2.35 -15.72
CA MET A 356 -16.90 1.53 -16.00
C MET A 356 -17.42 1.63 -17.44
N GLY A 357 -16.54 1.80 -18.42
CA GLY A 357 -16.87 1.89 -19.84
C GLY A 357 -17.46 3.24 -20.23
N ASP A 358 -17.97 3.30 -21.46
CA ASP A 358 -18.67 4.47 -22.00
C ASP A 358 -19.84 4.03 -22.91
N ALA A 359 -20.41 4.98 -23.66
CA ALA A 359 -21.58 4.72 -24.50
C ALA A 359 -21.28 3.78 -25.68
N SER A 360 -20.05 3.76 -26.17
CA SER A 360 -19.60 2.92 -27.28
C SER A 360 -19.09 1.58 -26.78
N ASP A 361 -18.32 1.60 -25.70
CA ASP A 361 -17.58 0.45 -25.21
C ASP A 361 -18.03 0.04 -23.80
N ALA A 362 -18.82 -1.03 -23.74
CA ALA A 362 -19.27 -1.62 -22.49
C ALA A 362 -18.15 -2.40 -21.78
N VAL A 363 -18.26 -2.52 -20.47
CA VAL A 363 -17.40 -3.39 -19.65
C VAL A 363 -18.21 -4.41 -18.88
N TYR A 364 -17.59 -5.55 -18.61
CA TYR A 364 -18.09 -6.54 -17.66
C TYR A 364 -17.59 -6.22 -16.24
N LEU A 365 -18.47 -6.33 -15.26
CA LEU A 365 -18.20 -6.12 -13.85
C LEU A 365 -18.48 -7.40 -13.07
N LEU A 366 -17.45 -7.92 -12.40
CA LEU A 366 -17.55 -8.93 -11.36
C LEU A 366 -17.51 -8.23 -10.01
N ARG A 367 -18.68 -8.03 -9.41
CA ARG A 367 -18.86 -7.19 -8.21
C ARG A 367 -19.31 -8.03 -7.03
N TRP A 368 -18.74 -7.75 -5.86
CA TRP A 368 -19.26 -8.18 -4.58
C TRP A 368 -19.74 -6.97 -3.78
N GLU A 369 -20.87 -7.13 -3.08
CA GLU A 369 -21.42 -6.12 -2.17
C GLU A 369 -21.89 -6.77 -0.87
N ASN A 370 -21.53 -6.18 0.26
CA ASN A 370 -21.89 -6.69 1.58
C ASN A 370 -23.42 -6.73 1.75
N GLY A 371 -23.96 -7.87 2.15
CA GLY A 371 -25.40 -8.12 2.22
C GLY A 371 -26.07 -8.56 0.90
N LYS A 372 -25.43 -8.40 -0.27
CA LYS A 372 -25.96 -8.88 -1.56
C LYS A 372 -25.15 -10.03 -2.18
N GLY A 373 -23.89 -10.18 -1.81
CA GLY A 373 -22.99 -11.20 -2.37
C GLY A 373 -22.43 -10.82 -3.74
N VAL A 374 -22.04 -11.83 -4.52
CA VAL A 374 -21.44 -11.65 -5.84
C VAL A 374 -22.52 -11.48 -6.91
N THR A 375 -22.31 -10.51 -7.78
CA THR A 375 -23.18 -10.17 -8.92
C THR A 375 -22.33 -9.91 -10.16
N GLU A 376 -22.93 -10.17 -11.32
CA GLU A 376 -22.34 -9.87 -12.62
C GLU A 376 -23.16 -8.80 -13.31
N SER A 377 -22.50 -7.82 -13.92
CA SER A 377 -23.17 -6.70 -14.59
C SER A 377 -22.39 -6.24 -15.82
N THR A 378 -23.09 -5.60 -16.75
CA THR A 378 -22.49 -4.79 -17.80
C THR A 378 -22.60 -3.32 -17.43
N ALA A 379 -21.64 -2.50 -17.84
CA ALA A 379 -21.68 -1.05 -17.63
C ALA A 379 -21.25 -0.27 -18.88
N ASN A 380 -21.97 0.81 -19.14
CA ASN A 380 -21.72 1.80 -20.20
C ASN A 380 -21.51 3.18 -19.58
N GLY A 381 -20.56 3.24 -18.65
CA GLY A 381 -20.33 4.35 -17.74
C GLY A 381 -20.86 4.05 -16.33
N PRO A 382 -20.40 4.82 -15.32
CA PRO A 382 -20.59 4.48 -13.92
C PRO A 382 -22.02 4.72 -13.41
N THR A 383 -22.89 5.32 -14.22
CA THR A 383 -24.31 5.55 -13.92
C THR A 383 -25.24 4.66 -14.72
N LYS A 384 -24.72 3.85 -15.65
CA LYS A 384 -25.50 2.96 -16.53
C LYS A 384 -25.00 1.52 -16.35
N ILE A 385 -25.48 0.87 -15.29
CA ILE A 385 -25.12 -0.50 -14.93
C ILE A 385 -26.36 -1.38 -15.08
N ALA A 386 -26.23 -2.51 -15.78
CA ALA A 386 -27.31 -3.48 -15.97
C ALA A 386 -26.84 -4.88 -15.56
N ALA A 387 -27.67 -5.58 -14.77
CA ALA A 387 -27.37 -6.94 -14.33
C ALA A 387 -27.35 -7.91 -15.52
N ILE A 388 -26.38 -8.83 -15.53
CA ILE A 388 -26.35 -9.94 -16.49
C ILE A 388 -27.17 -11.09 -15.90
N GLN A 389 -28.13 -11.60 -16.68
CA GLN A 389 -28.98 -12.71 -16.25
C GLN A 389 -28.22 -14.04 -16.21
N GLY A 390 -28.59 -14.91 -15.27
CA GLY A 390 -28.00 -16.23 -15.04
C GLY A 390 -26.60 -16.15 -14.43
N ALA A 391 -26.50 -16.24 -13.10
CA ALA A 391 -25.22 -16.11 -12.39
C ALA A 391 -24.26 -17.27 -12.74
N GLU A 392 -23.08 -16.92 -13.25
CA GLU A 392 -21.96 -17.86 -13.41
C GLU A 392 -20.93 -17.72 -12.28
N ALA A 393 -20.93 -16.56 -11.61
CA ALA A 393 -19.99 -16.27 -10.55
C ALA A 393 -20.55 -16.58 -9.15
N THR A 394 -19.67 -17.04 -8.26
CA THR A 394 -19.95 -17.24 -6.84
C THR A 394 -18.92 -16.52 -6.00
N GLY A 395 -19.21 -16.30 -4.71
CA GLY A 395 -18.17 -15.86 -3.80
C GLY A 395 -18.56 -15.87 -2.34
N LYS A 396 -17.54 -15.84 -1.50
CA LYS A 396 -17.65 -15.83 -0.03
C LYS A 396 -16.71 -14.77 0.51
N ALA A 397 -17.19 -14.01 1.48
CA ALA A 397 -16.42 -12.98 2.17
C ALA A 397 -16.34 -13.28 3.66
N VAL A 398 -15.21 -12.96 4.26
CA VAL A 398 -15.00 -12.92 5.71
C VAL A 398 -14.48 -11.53 6.04
N TYR A 399 -15.09 -10.89 7.04
CA TYR A 399 -14.60 -9.66 7.63
C TYR A 399 -14.09 -9.96 9.03
N ALA A 400 -12.87 -9.52 9.35
CA ALA A 400 -12.31 -9.62 10.68
C ALA A 400 -11.22 -8.57 10.90
N ASN A 401 -11.27 -7.88 12.04
CA ASN A 401 -10.27 -6.91 12.48
C ASN A 401 -9.91 -5.88 11.39
N GLY A 402 -10.93 -5.18 10.87
CA GLY A 402 -10.73 -4.08 9.93
C GLY A 402 -10.30 -4.51 8.54
N GLN A 403 -10.57 -5.75 8.14
CA GLN A 403 -10.12 -6.30 6.87
C GLN A 403 -11.13 -7.29 6.28
N TYR A 404 -11.39 -7.13 5.00
CA TYR A 404 -12.11 -8.11 4.20
C TYR A 404 -11.16 -9.11 3.55
N ARG A 405 -11.60 -10.36 3.49
CA ARG A 405 -11.05 -11.40 2.61
C ARG A 405 -12.19 -11.99 1.82
N LEU A 406 -12.12 -11.88 0.50
CA LEU A 406 -13.16 -12.29 -0.42
C LEU A 406 -12.59 -13.24 -1.46
N VAL A 407 -13.26 -14.36 -1.69
CA VAL A 407 -13.02 -15.22 -2.85
C VAL A 407 -14.19 -15.05 -3.79
N MET A 408 -13.92 -14.64 -5.03
CA MET A 408 -14.87 -14.68 -6.15
C MET A 408 -14.39 -15.69 -7.19
N LYS A 409 -15.30 -16.53 -7.66
CA LYS A 409 -15.00 -17.57 -8.65
C LYS A 409 -15.98 -17.49 -9.80
N ARG A 410 -15.53 -17.92 -10.98
CA ARG A 410 -16.38 -18.13 -12.14
C ARG A 410 -15.75 -19.13 -13.10
N PRO A 411 -16.52 -19.74 -14.02
CA PRO A 411 -15.98 -20.51 -15.13
C PRO A 411 -14.88 -19.75 -15.87
N LEU A 412 -13.85 -20.49 -16.29
CA LEU A 412 -12.71 -19.93 -17.03
C LEU A 412 -13.14 -19.38 -18.40
N VAL A 413 -14.04 -20.12 -19.05
CA VAL A 413 -14.60 -19.84 -20.37
C VAL A 413 -16.11 -19.57 -20.20
N SER A 414 -16.61 -18.54 -20.87
CA SER A 414 -18.06 -18.29 -20.96
C SER A 414 -18.58 -18.55 -22.37
N LYS A 415 -19.85 -18.92 -22.45
CA LYS A 415 -20.58 -19.07 -23.72
C LYS A 415 -21.26 -17.77 -24.15
N SER A 416 -21.26 -16.74 -23.30
CA SER A 416 -21.91 -15.46 -23.56
C SER A 416 -20.90 -14.40 -23.97
N GLU A 417 -21.23 -13.60 -24.99
CA GLU A 417 -20.38 -12.50 -25.45
C GLU A 417 -20.27 -11.36 -24.43
N THR A 418 -21.18 -11.28 -23.46
CA THR A 418 -21.16 -10.26 -22.40
C THR A 418 -20.24 -10.60 -21.23
N ARG A 419 -19.59 -11.77 -21.26
CA ARG A 419 -18.70 -12.26 -20.21
C ARG A 419 -17.30 -12.56 -20.75
N PRO A 420 -16.25 -12.22 -19.99
CA PRO A 420 -14.89 -12.49 -20.42
C PRO A 420 -14.59 -13.99 -20.44
N THR A 421 -13.79 -14.39 -21.43
CA THR A 421 -13.09 -15.67 -21.45
C THR A 421 -11.62 -15.43 -21.12
N PHE A 422 -11.08 -16.20 -20.19
CA PHE A 422 -9.68 -16.12 -19.79
C PHE A 422 -8.91 -17.26 -20.44
N ALA A 423 -7.81 -16.92 -21.11
CA ALA A 423 -6.96 -17.90 -21.78
C ALA A 423 -5.48 -17.60 -21.49
N PRO A 424 -4.63 -18.64 -21.38
CA PRO A 424 -3.18 -18.45 -21.38
C PRO A 424 -2.72 -17.64 -22.60
N MET A 425 -1.60 -16.93 -22.46
CA MET A 425 -1.00 -16.09 -23.51
C MET A 425 -1.83 -14.87 -23.95
N VAL A 426 -2.99 -14.62 -23.35
CA VAL A 426 -3.77 -13.39 -23.54
C VAL A 426 -3.56 -12.47 -22.35
N PHE A 427 -3.20 -11.21 -22.62
CA PHE A 427 -3.16 -10.15 -21.60
C PHE A 427 -4.55 -9.52 -21.49
N MET A 428 -5.31 -9.94 -20.50
CA MET A 428 -6.66 -9.42 -20.27
C MET A 428 -6.58 -8.11 -19.46
N PRO A 429 -7.10 -6.97 -19.95
CA PRO A 429 -7.17 -5.76 -19.14
C PRO A 429 -8.07 -5.97 -17.91
N VAL A 430 -7.63 -5.50 -16.75
CA VAL A 430 -8.41 -5.51 -15.51
C VAL A 430 -8.29 -4.17 -14.79
N ALA A 431 -9.40 -3.67 -14.29
CA ALA A 431 -9.44 -2.54 -13.37
C ALA A 431 -10.21 -2.94 -12.10
N PHE A 432 -9.94 -2.24 -11.01
CA PHE A 432 -10.49 -2.48 -9.69
C PHE A 432 -11.19 -1.22 -9.20
N GLN A 433 -12.35 -1.40 -8.56
CA GLN A 433 -13.08 -0.36 -7.85
C GLN A 433 -13.46 -0.88 -6.45
N ALA A 434 -13.39 -0.02 -5.43
CA ALA A 434 -13.77 -0.35 -4.06
C ALA A 434 -14.53 0.81 -3.41
N TRP A 435 -15.42 0.46 -2.48
CA TRP A 435 -16.25 1.36 -1.70
C TRP A 435 -16.22 0.97 -0.24
N ASP A 436 -15.81 1.89 0.63
CA ASP A 436 -16.08 1.86 2.07
C ASP A 436 -17.40 2.59 2.34
N GLY A 437 -18.46 1.82 2.54
CA GLY A 437 -19.81 2.34 2.75
C GLY A 437 -19.95 3.09 4.08
N GLY A 438 -19.12 2.77 5.07
CA GLY A 438 -19.03 3.46 6.36
C GLY A 438 -18.40 4.85 6.25
N ALA A 439 -17.48 5.03 5.29
CA ALA A 439 -16.94 6.32 4.89
C ALA A 439 -17.86 7.13 3.95
N GLY A 440 -19.06 6.60 3.66
CA GLY A 440 -20.02 7.24 2.76
C GLY A 440 -19.71 7.07 1.28
N GLU A 441 -18.83 6.13 0.91
CA GLU A 441 -18.51 5.83 -0.48
C GLU A 441 -19.65 5.03 -1.12
N SER A 442 -20.15 5.52 -2.27
CA SER A 442 -21.17 4.85 -3.08
C SER A 442 -21.21 5.43 -4.49
N GLY A 443 -21.78 4.69 -5.45
CA GLY A 443 -21.88 5.14 -6.84
C GLY A 443 -20.51 5.52 -7.41
N THR A 444 -20.36 6.74 -7.92
CA THR A 444 -19.09 7.24 -8.47
C THR A 444 -18.09 7.68 -7.40
N ARG A 445 -18.53 7.90 -6.15
CA ARG A 445 -17.64 8.24 -5.04
C ARG A 445 -17.01 6.95 -4.55
N MET A 446 -15.87 6.61 -5.14
CA MET A 446 -15.20 5.32 -4.95
C MET A 446 -13.70 5.47 -5.05
N SER A 447 -13.02 4.41 -4.68
CA SER A 447 -11.60 4.20 -4.97
C SER A 447 -11.49 3.36 -6.24
N LEU A 448 -10.59 3.70 -7.15
CA LEU A 448 -10.40 2.94 -8.39
C LEU A 448 -8.97 2.96 -8.92
N THR A 449 -8.77 2.16 -9.97
CA THR A 449 -7.54 2.08 -10.75
C THR A 449 -7.80 2.46 -12.21
N SER A 450 -6.74 2.80 -12.92
CA SER A 450 -6.72 2.66 -14.37
C SER A 450 -6.52 1.18 -14.76
N TRP A 451 -6.39 0.90 -16.06
CA TRP A 451 -6.20 -0.47 -16.53
C TRP A 451 -4.83 -1.07 -16.14
N TYR A 452 -4.89 -2.18 -15.40
CA TYR A 452 -3.82 -3.15 -15.30
C TYR A 452 -3.99 -4.24 -16.35
N TYR A 453 -2.99 -5.11 -16.45
CA TYR A 453 -3.11 -6.35 -17.20
C TYR A 453 -3.14 -7.54 -16.26
N LEU A 454 -3.95 -8.52 -16.63
CA LEU A 454 -4.02 -9.83 -16.03
C LEU A 454 -3.44 -10.85 -16.99
N ARG A 455 -2.55 -11.71 -16.49
CA ARG A 455 -1.91 -12.78 -17.27
C ARG A 455 -2.02 -14.11 -16.55
N LEU A 456 -2.51 -15.12 -17.27
CA LEU A 456 -2.49 -16.51 -16.81
C LEU A 456 -1.09 -17.09 -17.01
N GLU A 457 -0.52 -17.64 -15.93
CA GLU A 457 0.72 -18.42 -16.01
C GLU A 457 0.49 -19.66 -16.85
N GLU A 458 1.52 -20.15 -17.56
CA GLU A 458 1.40 -21.45 -18.21
C GLU A 458 1.30 -22.54 -17.14
N PRO A 459 0.39 -23.52 -17.29
CA PRO A 459 0.35 -24.67 -16.39
C PRO A 459 1.71 -25.32 -16.35
N GLN A 460 2.24 -25.53 -15.15
CA GLN A 460 3.55 -26.15 -14.96
C GLN A 460 3.53 -27.56 -15.57
N SER A 461 3.97 -27.68 -16.82
CA SER A 461 3.94 -28.97 -17.50
C SER A 461 5.02 -29.85 -16.87
N GLY A 462 4.60 -30.97 -16.26
CA GLY A 462 5.53 -32.01 -15.78
C GLY A 462 6.50 -32.47 -16.87
N ARG A 463 6.19 -32.23 -18.15
CA ARG A 463 7.08 -32.41 -19.31
C ARG A 463 8.46 -31.77 -19.12
N ARG A 464 8.59 -30.62 -18.46
CA ARG A 464 9.91 -30.01 -18.24
C ARG A 464 10.82 -30.84 -17.31
N PHE A 465 10.23 -31.65 -16.43
CA PHE A 465 10.95 -32.55 -15.53
C PHE A 465 10.99 -33.99 -16.04
N VAL A 466 10.11 -34.36 -16.97
CA VAL A 466 10.01 -35.73 -17.53
C VAL A 466 10.73 -35.86 -18.87
N ILE A 467 10.62 -34.87 -19.77
CA ILE A 467 11.20 -34.93 -21.12
C ILE A 467 12.74 -34.99 -21.05
N PRO A 468 13.46 -34.13 -20.29
CA PRO A 468 14.92 -34.18 -20.30
C PRO A 468 15.48 -35.53 -19.81
N PRO A 469 14.99 -36.15 -18.71
CA PRO A 469 15.42 -37.50 -18.33
C PRO A 469 15.06 -38.58 -19.35
N VAL A 470 13.86 -38.54 -19.94
CA VAL A 470 13.44 -39.52 -20.97
C VAL A 470 14.32 -39.42 -22.21
N VAL A 471 14.60 -38.20 -22.69
CA VAL A 471 15.51 -37.96 -23.82
C VAL A 471 16.92 -38.45 -23.48
N ALA A 472 17.42 -38.18 -22.27
CA ALA A 472 18.73 -38.67 -21.83
C ALA A 472 18.81 -40.21 -21.83
N ILE A 473 17.79 -40.89 -21.32
CA ILE A 473 17.70 -42.37 -21.30
C ILE A 473 17.65 -42.93 -22.73
N LEU A 474 16.82 -42.37 -23.60
CA LEU A 474 16.73 -42.79 -25.01
C LEU A 474 18.04 -42.58 -25.76
N THR A 475 18.69 -41.43 -25.54
CA THR A 475 19.99 -41.13 -26.17
C THR A 475 21.07 -42.09 -25.69
N LEU A 476 21.10 -42.42 -24.40
CA LEU A 476 22.01 -43.42 -23.84
C LEU A 476 21.75 -44.81 -24.43
N ALA A 477 20.48 -45.22 -24.55
CA ALA A 477 20.11 -46.50 -25.14
C ALA A 477 20.55 -46.61 -26.61
N VAL A 478 20.38 -45.54 -27.39
CA VAL A 478 20.86 -45.47 -28.78
C VAL A 478 22.38 -45.56 -28.84
N MET A 479 23.12 -44.81 -27.99
CA MET A 479 24.57 -44.89 -27.93
C MET A 479 25.07 -46.30 -27.59
N LEU A 480 24.49 -46.94 -26.58
CA LEU A 480 24.83 -48.32 -26.21
C LEU A 480 24.53 -49.32 -27.33
N LEU A 481 23.45 -49.11 -28.07
CA LEU A 481 23.08 -49.94 -29.21
C LEU A 481 24.06 -49.76 -30.38
N VAL A 482 24.49 -48.54 -30.66
CA VAL A 482 25.53 -48.24 -31.66
C VAL A 482 26.86 -48.90 -31.28
N VAL A 483 27.30 -48.76 -30.02
CA VAL A 483 28.52 -49.43 -29.51
C VAL A 483 28.41 -50.94 -29.65
N ARG A 484 27.25 -51.52 -29.31
CA ARG A 484 27.01 -52.97 -29.41
C ARG A 484 27.00 -53.48 -30.84
N VAL A 485 26.50 -52.69 -31.79
CA VAL A 485 26.54 -53.03 -33.23
C VAL A 485 27.95 -52.89 -33.78
N ALA A 486 28.70 -51.86 -33.38
CA ALA A 486 30.10 -51.69 -33.77
C ALA A 486 30.98 -52.85 -33.27
N ASN A 487 30.82 -53.26 -32.00
CA ASN A 487 31.56 -54.38 -31.39
C ASN A 487 31.15 -55.77 -31.93
N ARG A 488 30.05 -55.88 -32.69
CA ARG A 488 29.65 -57.12 -33.38
C ARG A 488 30.15 -57.18 -34.82
N ARG A 489 30.64 -56.06 -35.37
CA ARG A 489 31.16 -55.94 -36.73
C ARG A 489 32.69 -55.89 -36.79
N ALA A 490 33.35 -55.62 -35.66
CA ALA A 490 34.75 -55.94 -35.40
C ALA A 490 34.85 -57.38 -34.92
#